data_AF-A0A5C4RBC0-F1
#
_entry.id   AF-A0A5C4RBC0-F1
#
_cell.length_a   1.000
_cell.length_b   1.000
_cell.length_c   1.000
_cell.angle_alpha   90.00
_cell.angle_beta   90.00
_cell.angle_gamma   90.00
#
_symmetry.space_group_name_H-M   'P 1'
#
loop_
_entity.id
_entity.type
_entity.pdbx_description
1 polymer ?
#
loop_
_entity_poly.entity_id
_entity_poly.type
_entity_poly.pdbx_seq_one_letter_code
_entity_poly.pdbx_strand_id
1 'polypeptide(L)' 'MQLLHTSSLTDDALSSYDRLMVHSGLSLEVTSSLADQIWAEVLGELERREMIELVSGKLSHPAGARIVRKYSIEN' A
#
# COMPACT_ATOMS: atom_id res chain seq x y z
N MET A 1 -15.37 -5.14 -6.12
CA MET A 1 -15.40 -6.25 -5.14
C MET A 1 -14.19 -6.06 -4.28
N GLN A 2 -14.36 -5.94 -2.97
CA GLN A 2 -13.25 -5.83 -2.03
C GLN A 2 -12.70 -7.23 -1.75
N LEU A 3 -11.41 -7.43 -1.95
CA LEU A 3 -10.71 -8.71 -1.76
C LEU A 3 -10.29 -8.92 -0.31
N LEU A 4 -10.06 -7.84 0.43
CA LEU A 4 -9.60 -7.84 1.81
C LEU A 4 -10.36 -6.81 2.66
N HIS A 5 -10.81 -7.20 3.85
CA HIS A 5 -11.37 -6.28 4.84
C HIS A 5 -10.28 -5.43 5.51
N THR A 6 -9.60 -4.57 4.75
CA THR A 6 -8.45 -3.76 5.21
C THR A 6 -8.79 -2.84 6.38
N SER A 7 -10.05 -2.41 6.52
CA SER A 7 -10.52 -1.59 7.62
C SER A 7 -10.42 -2.24 8.99
N SER A 8 -10.36 -3.58 9.09
CA SER A 8 -10.19 -4.29 10.36
C SER A 8 -8.73 -4.56 10.72
N LEU A 9 -7.78 -4.27 9.82
CA LEU A 9 -6.36 -4.48 10.05
C LEU A 9 -5.74 -3.32 10.82
N THR A 10 -4.67 -3.60 11.57
CA THR A 10 -3.87 -2.58 12.27
C THR A 10 -2.99 -1.80 11.30
N ASP A 11 -2.58 -0.60 11.70
CA ASP A 11 -1.65 0.25 10.94
C ASP A 11 -0.32 -0.47 10.67
N ASP A 12 0.18 -1.22 11.66
CA ASP A 12 1.39 -2.04 11.53
C ASP A 12 1.24 -3.16 10.50
N ALA A 13 0.09 -3.84 10.47
CA ALA A 13 -0.16 -4.92 9.51
C ALA A 13 -0.22 -4.37 8.08
N LEU A 14 -0.93 -3.25 7.88
CA LEU A 14 -1.03 -2.57 6.59
C LEU A 14 0.34 -2.06 6.12
N SER A 15 1.09 -1.40 7.01
CA SER A 15 2.43 -0.88 6.73
C SER A 15 3.44 -1.99 6.44
N SER A 16 3.34 -3.13 7.15
CA SER A 16 4.22 -4.28 6.92
C SER A 16 3.94 -4.94 5.57
N TYR A 17 2.66 -5.05 5.18
CA TYR A 17 2.29 -5.57 3.86
C TYR A 17 2.78 -4.66 2.73
N ASP A 18 2.61 -3.34 2.86
CA ASP A 18 3.14 -2.37 1.89
C ASP A 18 4.67 -2.52 1.72
N ARG A 19 5.43 -2.64 2.81
CA ARG A 19 6.88 -2.88 2.75
C ARG A 19 7.24 -4.19 2.06
N LEU A 20 6.50 -5.27 2.34
CA LEU A 20 6.69 -6.56 1.68
C LEU A 20 6.49 -6.44 0.16
N MET A 21 5.45 -5.72 -0.25
CA MET A 21 5.14 -5.53 -1.68
C MET A 21 6.19 -4.67 -2.38
N VAL A 22 6.67 -3.59 -1.75
CA VAL A 22 7.80 -2.81 -2.28
C VAL A 22 9.03 -3.68 -2.47
N HIS A 23 9.41 -4.47 -1.44
CA HIS A 23 10.54 -5.38 -1.56
C HIS A 23 10.34 -6.42 -2.68
N SER A 24 9.13 -6.96 -2.79
CA SER A 24 8.78 -7.94 -3.82
C SER A 24 8.86 -7.33 -5.22
N GLY A 25 8.36 -6.11 -5.44
CA GLY A 25 8.45 -5.43 -6.74
C GLY A 25 9.88 -5.02 -7.12
N LEU A 26 10.78 -4.84 -6.15
CA LEU A 26 12.21 -4.65 -6.41
C LEU A 26 12.93 -5.97 -6.73
N SER A 27 12.44 -7.09 -6.18
CA SER A 27 13.09 -8.41 -6.32
C SER A 27 12.55 -9.22 -7.50
N LEU A 28 11.29 -9.00 -7.86
CA LEU A 28 10.58 -9.70 -8.92
C LEU A 28 10.41 -8.74 -10.09
N GLU A 29 10.76 -9.18 -11.30
CA GLU A 29 10.57 -8.38 -12.51
C GLU A 29 9.08 -8.11 -12.81
N VAL A 30 8.17 -8.94 -12.27
CA VAL A 30 6.72 -8.85 -12.46
C VAL A 30 5.98 -9.29 -11.19
N THR A 31 5.00 -8.50 -10.75
CA THR A 31 4.02 -8.87 -9.72
C THR A 31 2.75 -9.42 -10.36
N SER A 32 2.03 -10.31 -9.65
CA SER A 32 0.76 -10.84 -10.16
C SER A 32 -0.35 -9.79 -10.05
N SER A 33 -1.32 -9.86 -10.96
CA SER A 33 -2.47 -8.92 -10.96
C SER A 33 -3.31 -9.00 -9.68
N LEU A 34 -3.34 -10.16 -9.02
CA LEU A 34 -4.00 -10.31 -7.72
C LEU A 34 -3.23 -9.59 -6.61
N ALA A 35 -1.90 -9.69 -6.60
CA ALA A 35 -1.07 -9.02 -5.62
C ALA A 35 -1.18 -7.50 -5.76
N ASP A 36 -1.22 -6.98 -6.99
CA ASP A 36 -1.41 -5.55 -7.24
C ASP A 36 -2.78 -5.05 -6.77
N GLN A 37 -3.85 -5.85 -6.95
CA GLN A 37 -5.19 -5.50 -6.47
C GLN A 37 -5.25 -5.46 -4.94
N ILE A 38 -4.65 -6.45 -4.26
CA ILE A 38 -4.60 -6.46 -2.78
C ILE A 38 -3.77 -5.28 -2.28
N TRP A 39 -2.63 -5.00 -2.91
CA TRP A 39 -1.79 -3.87 -2.54
C TRP A 39 -2.51 -2.53 -2.74
N ALA A 40 -3.29 -2.38 -3.81
CA ALA A 40 -4.12 -1.19 -4.02
C ALA A 40 -5.16 -1.00 -2.89
N GLU A 41 -5.79 -2.07 -2.40
CA GLU A 41 -6.72 -2.00 -1.26
C GLU A 41 -6.01 -1.59 0.04
N VAL A 42 -4.80 -2.12 0.28
CA VAL A 42 -3.97 -1.75 1.43
C VAL A 42 -3.55 -0.28 1.37
N LEU A 43 -3.09 0.19 0.20
CA LEU A 43 -2.71 1.59 0.01
C LEU A 43 -3.90 2.53 0.16
N GLY A 44 -5.08 2.16 -0.36
CA GLY A 44 -6.30 2.94 -0.19
C GLY A 44 -6.68 3.10 1.28
N GLU A 45 -6.51 2.06 2.09
CA GLU A 45 -6.76 2.13 3.53
C GLU A 45 -5.69 2.96 4.26
N LEU A 46 -4.42 2.84 3.91
CA LEU A 46 -3.34 3.67 4.45
C LEU A 46 -3.53 5.16 4.11
N GLU A 47 -4.00 5.48 2.90
CA GLU A 47 -4.32 6.85 2.50
C GLU A 47 -5.53 7.38 3.28
N ARG A 48 -6.58 6.56 3.44
CA ARG A 48 -7.77 6.89 4.26
C ARG A 48 -7.40 7.18 5.73
N ARG A 49 -6.38 6.52 6.26
CA ARG A 49 -5.85 6.72 7.62
C ARG A 49 -4.80 7.84 7.71
N GLU A 50 -4.59 8.58 6.62
CA GLU A 50 -3.61 9.67 6.55
C GLU A 50 -2.16 9.21 6.84
N MET A 51 -1.86 7.93 6.69
CA MET A 51 -0.52 7.38 6.88
C MET A 51 0.35 7.53 5.63
N ILE A 52 -0.27 7.70 4.47
CA ILE A 52 0.41 7.98 3.21
C ILE A 52 -0.29 9.10 2.46
N GLU A 53 0.38 9.63 1.46
CA GLU A 53 -0.18 10.58 0.49
C GLU A 53 0.30 10.22 -0.92
N LEU A 54 -0.64 10.14 -1.85
CA LEU A 54 -0.34 9.96 -3.26
C LEU A 54 0.22 11.27 -3.83
N VAL A 55 1.46 11.21 -4.33
CA VAL A 55 2.12 12.35 -4.97
C VAL A 55 1.90 12.35 -6.49
N SER A 56 1.93 11.18 -7.12
CA SER A 56 1.66 11.02 -8.56
C SER A 56 1.31 9.58 -8.92
N GLY A 57 0.63 9.37 -10.05
CA GLY A 57 0.17 8.05 -10.49
C GLY A 57 -1.21 7.73 -9.94
N LYS A 58 -1.48 6.45 -9.64
CA LYS A 58 -2.77 5.98 -9.10
C LYS A 58 -2.55 4.83 -8.13
N LEU A 59 -3.22 4.84 -6.97
CA LEU A 59 -3.14 3.72 -6.01
C LEU A 59 -3.72 2.41 -6.58
N SER A 60 -4.61 2.48 -7.56
CA SER A 60 -5.09 1.30 -8.30
C SER A 60 -4.01 0.65 -9.20
N HIS A 61 -2.86 1.30 -9.37
CA HIS A 61 -1.69 0.79 -10.08
C HIS A 61 -0.44 1.00 -9.20
N PRO A 62 -0.30 0.24 -8.10
CA PRO A 62 0.68 0.51 -7.05
C PRO A 62 2.13 0.63 -7.55
N ALA A 63 2.55 -0.23 -8.48
CA ALA A 63 3.90 -0.23 -9.04
C ALA A 63 4.28 1.08 -9.78
N GLY A 64 3.28 1.82 -10.28
CA GLY A 64 3.47 3.12 -10.94
C GLY A 64 3.12 4.32 -10.06
N ALA A 65 2.77 4.10 -8.79
CA ALA A 65 2.39 5.16 -7.87
C ALA A 65 3.61 5.70 -7.12
N ARG A 66 3.70 7.02 -7.01
CA ARG A 66 4.65 7.67 -6.10
C ARG A 66 3.90 8.14 -4.87
N ILE A 67 4.29 7.61 -3.71
CA ILE A 67 3.66 7.94 -2.42
C ILE A 67 4.70 8.52 -1.46
N VAL A 68 4.22 9.36 -0.54
CA VAL A 68 4.98 9.80 0.65
C VAL A 68 4.37 9.11 1.86
N ARG A 69 5.21 8.58 2.75
CA ARG A 69 4.78 7.99 4.02
C ARG A 69 4.86 9.05 5.11
N LYS A 70 3.76 9.25 5.84
CA LYS A 70 3.63 10.18 6.96
C LYS A 70 3.96 9.40 8.22
N TYR A 71 5.22 9.43 8.65
CA TYR A 71 5.60 8.86 9.93
C TYR A 71 5.03 9.73 11.04
N SER A 72 4.28 9.14 11.98
CA SER A 72 4.03 9.78 13.27
C SER A 72 5.40 9.94 13.95
N ILE A 73 5.86 11.18 14.08
CA ILE A 73 6.92 11.48 15.04
C ILE A 73 6.22 11.44 16.40
N GLU A 74 6.17 10.28 17.03
CA GLU A 74 5.85 10.20 18.45
C GLU A 74 7.03 10.83 19.22
N ASN A 75 6.81 12.05 19.72
CA ASN A 75 7.68 12.69 20.72
C ASN A 75 7.44 12.06 22.09
#